data_AF-A0ABD3EV95-F1
#
_entry.id   AF-A0ABD3EV95-F1
#
_cell.length_a   1.000
_cell.length_b   1.000
_cell.length_c   1.000
_cell.angle_alpha   90.00
_cell.angle_beta   90.00
_cell.angle_gamma   90.00
#
_symmetry.space_group_name_H-M   'P 1'
#
loop_
_entity.id
_entity.type
_entity.pdbx_description
1 polymer ?
#
loop_
_entity_poly.entity_id
_entity_poly.type
_entity_poly.pdbx_seq_one_letter_code
_entity_poly.pdbx_strand_id
1 'polypeptide(L)'
;MKEGLERLKLSLCNRATPELLRWVQVFTAEGESEVKMLVEQVKEALKTDPVHIPSFTPTQPQLSIRENGELAYAEVPREGVADPIQYVDEVARVLDDSNAVHLRESKKIVLPHMHIRKPSDVDRTLRLYDDESTRVLLSCMHEVAATGISFANKVALLTGCGNNSIGAEIVKALLQGGATVFVTTSSFSMKTTGLFREIYERFGSRGSRLIVLPFNQASKVDVQELVAHINNVHKLDLDFVIPFAALSEVGRLSDLGSQSELAYRMMLTNVVRLLGEVVTAKKTRGVTTRPALVILPLSPNHGSFGGDGLYAESKLGLESLMDKWHSEGWSQQLSIVGAVIGWTRGTGLMSGNNVLASGMEKRGLRTFSTAEMGFNLSALMHPSMADRAADSPVFADLSGGMAQVNNLKDKIDAIRADVMEKAKVQAAIHSARENDKKPLKNGPGLSQTKVSPRANMSGYYCGSFPSMSGVAKFYACPKQALLRGMVDLRQVVVVTGFGEVGPWGNARTRWEMESYGEFSLEGCVELAWLTGRILFDKGNWVDAKTKEVVPDHQVKARYEEDILEHSGI
;
A
#
# COMPACT_ATOMS: atom_id res chain seq x y z
N MET A 1 -20.64 -2.64 0.56
CA MET A 1 -21.01 -3.56 1.66
C MET A 1 -20.61 -5.01 1.41
N LYS A 2 -20.98 -5.64 0.29
CA LYS A 2 -20.64 -7.06 0.01
C LYS A 2 -19.13 -7.38 0.02
N GLU A 3 -18.29 -6.56 -0.61
CA GLU A 3 -16.83 -6.77 -0.62
C GLU A 3 -16.19 -6.68 0.78
N GLY A 4 -16.68 -5.78 1.62
CA GLY A 4 -16.19 -5.65 3.00
C GLY A 4 -16.52 -6.89 3.84
N LEU A 5 -17.68 -7.51 3.58
CA LEU A 5 -18.10 -8.73 4.27
C LEU A 5 -17.26 -9.94 3.84
N GLU A 6 -17.00 -10.12 2.54
CA GLU A 6 -16.15 -11.24 2.06
C GLU A 6 -14.72 -11.14 2.57
N ARG A 7 -14.13 -9.93 2.60
CA ARG A 7 -12.81 -9.71 3.21
C ARG A 7 -12.80 -10.07 4.70
N LEU A 8 -13.85 -9.69 5.44
CA LEU A 8 -13.98 -10.03 6.85
C LEU A 8 -14.09 -11.54 7.07
N LYS A 9 -14.89 -12.23 6.24
CA LYS A 9 -15.04 -13.70 6.28
C LYS A 9 -13.69 -14.39 6.12
N LEU A 10 -12.95 -14.07 5.05
CA LEU A 10 -11.61 -14.64 4.82
C LEU A 10 -10.66 -14.34 5.98
N SER A 11 -10.67 -13.11 6.48
CA SER A 11 -9.83 -12.71 7.61
C SER A 11 -10.15 -13.47 8.90
N LEU A 12 -11.42 -13.81 9.16
CA LEU A 12 -11.83 -14.64 10.29
C LEU A 12 -11.42 -16.10 10.10
N CYS A 13 -11.63 -16.66 8.90
CA CYS A 13 -11.20 -18.03 8.57
C CYS A 13 -9.69 -18.20 8.71
N ASN A 14 -8.90 -17.26 8.20
CA ASN A 14 -7.44 -17.27 8.33
C ASN A 14 -6.96 -17.13 9.78
N ARG A 15 -7.81 -16.65 10.70
CA ARG A 15 -7.54 -16.52 12.13
C ARG A 15 -8.28 -17.56 12.97
N ALA A 16 -8.84 -18.59 12.35
CA ALA A 16 -9.64 -19.59 13.02
C ALA A 16 -8.85 -20.25 14.17
N THR A 17 -9.36 -20.10 15.40
CA THR A 17 -8.91 -20.87 16.57
C THR A 17 -10.12 -21.42 17.31
N PRO A 18 -9.96 -22.42 18.18
CA PRO A 18 -11.06 -22.91 19.02
C PRO A 18 -11.73 -21.79 19.83
N GLU A 19 -10.98 -20.79 20.28
CA GLU A 19 -11.47 -19.62 21.02
C GLU A 19 -12.28 -18.70 20.11
N LEU A 20 -11.77 -18.39 18.90
CA LEU A 20 -12.49 -17.57 17.94
C LEU A 20 -13.82 -18.23 17.54
N LEU A 21 -13.83 -19.55 17.32
CA LEU A 21 -15.05 -20.28 16.99
C LEU A 21 -16.10 -20.13 18.10
N ARG A 22 -15.72 -20.22 19.38
CA ARG A 22 -16.64 -19.99 20.51
C ARG A 22 -17.20 -18.56 20.50
N TRP A 23 -16.36 -17.57 20.26
CA TRP A 23 -16.79 -16.17 20.16
C TRP A 23 -17.80 -15.97 19.03
N VAL A 24 -17.49 -16.49 17.84
CA VAL A 24 -18.39 -16.42 16.69
C VAL A 24 -19.71 -17.12 17.04
N GLN A 25 -19.70 -18.31 17.64
CA GLN A 25 -20.93 -19.01 18.08
C GLN A 25 -21.80 -18.19 19.02
N VAL A 26 -21.21 -17.47 20.00
CA VAL A 26 -21.97 -16.62 20.93
C VAL A 26 -22.64 -15.46 20.20
N PHE A 27 -21.92 -14.75 19.34
CA PHE A 27 -22.48 -13.59 18.61
C PHE A 27 -23.42 -13.99 17.47
N THR A 28 -23.37 -15.24 17.02
CA THR A 28 -24.23 -15.76 15.95
C THR A 28 -25.49 -16.48 16.47
N ALA A 29 -25.58 -16.76 17.77
CA ALA A 29 -26.70 -17.49 18.38
C ALA A 29 -28.07 -16.81 18.18
N GLU A 30 -28.10 -15.48 18.07
CA GLU A 30 -29.30 -14.67 17.83
C GLU A 30 -29.35 -14.07 16.40
N GLY A 31 -28.44 -14.46 15.51
CA GLY A 31 -28.22 -13.84 14.19
C GLY A 31 -28.96 -14.48 13.01
N GLU A 32 -28.95 -13.76 11.87
CA GLU A 32 -29.53 -14.18 10.59
C GLU A 32 -28.82 -15.40 9.95
N SER A 33 -29.42 -16.00 8.91
CA SER A 33 -28.92 -17.22 8.26
C SER A 33 -27.49 -17.10 7.70
N GLU A 34 -27.11 -15.94 7.16
CA GLU A 34 -25.76 -15.71 6.61
C GLU A 34 -24.67 -15.79 7.69
N VAL A 35 -25.01 -15.40 8.91
CA VAL A 35 -24.12 -15.38 10.07
C VAL A 35 -23.89 -16.80 10.61
N LYS A 36 -24.87 -17.70 10.45
CA LYS A 36 -24.72 -19.13 10.77
C LYS A 36 -23.76 -19.85 9.82
N MET A 37 -23.73 -19.47 8.53
CA MET A 37 -22.77 -20.04 7.57
C MET A 37 -21.31 -19.74 7.96
N LEU A 38 -21.05 -18.57 8.57
CA LEU A 38 -19.72 -18.18 9.03
C LEU A 38 -19.18 -19.13 10.12
N VAL A 39 -20.05 -19.66 11.00
CA VAL A 39 -19.64 -20.61 12.05
C VAL A 39 -19.06 -21.87 11.42
N GLU A 40 -19.75 -22.46 10.43
CA GLU A 40 -19.27 -23.66 9.74
C GLU A 40 -18.02 -23.39 8.91
N GLN A 41 -17.92 -22.22 8.28
CA GLN A 41 -16.71 -21.81 7.55
C GLN A 41 -15.48 -21.69 8.47
N VAL A 42 -15.62 -21.01 9.62
CA VAL A 42 -14.53 -20.88 10.61
C VAL A 42 -14.16 -22.25 11.17
N LYS A 43 -15.14 -23.13 11.41
CA LYS A 43 -14.91 -24.50 11.89
C LYS A 43 -14.15 -25.35 10.88
N GLU A 44 -14.43 -25.22 9.59
CA GLU A 44 -13.66 -25.91 8.55
C GLU A 44 -12.26 -25.33 8.41
N ALA A 45 -12.12 -24.01 8.48
CA ALA A 45 -10.84 -23.32 8.44
C ALA A 45 -9.90 -23.68 9.61
N LEU A 46 -10.41 -24.28 10.70
CA LEU A 46 -9.56 -24.85 11.74
C LEU A 46 -8.60 -25.93 11.21
N LYS A 47 -9.00 -26.65 10.16
CA LYS A 47 -8.28 -27.80 9.61
C LYS A 47 -7.33 -27.45 8.46
N THR A 48 -7.43 -26.23 7.93
CA THR A 48 -6.66 -25.78 6.77
C THR A 48 -5.68 -24.68 7.17
N ASP A 49 -4.61 -24.53 6.39
CA ASP A 49 -3.70 -23.40 6.55
C ASP A 49 -4.38 -22.10 6.08
N PRO A 50 -3.98 -20.95 6.64
CA PRO A 50 -4.43 -19.65 6.15
C PRO A 50 -3.96 -19.39 4.72
N VAL A 51 -4.77 -18.69 3.94
CA VAL A 51 -4.47 -18.40 2.53
C VAL A 51 -4.56 -16.91 2.23
N HIS A 52 -3.64 -16.42 1.41
CA HIS A 52 -3.77 -15.15 0.75
C HIS A 52 -4.62 -15.31 -0.51
N ILE A 53 -5.74 -14.61 -0.57
CA ILE A 53 -6.55 -14.44 -1.79
C ILE A 53 -6.49 -12.95 -2.13
N PRO A 54 -5.99 -12.56 -3.32
CA PRO A 54 -5.93 -11.17 -3.72
C PRO A 54 -7.34 -10.58 -3.75
N SER A 55 -7.50 -9.39 -3.17
CA SER A 55 -8.78 -8.70 -3.13
C SER A 55 -8.57 -7.25 -3.52
N PHE A 56 -8.47 -6.99 -4.82
CA PHE A 56 -8.41 -5.65 -5.38
C PHE A 56 -9.35 -5.55 -6.59
N THR A 57 -9.87 -4.35 -6.80
CA THR A 57 -10.56 -4.00 -8.03
C THR A 57 -9.51 -3.42 -8.97
N PRO A 58 -9.26 -4.02 -10.14
CA PRO A 58 -8.31 -3.47 -11.12
C PRO A 58 -8.72 -2.05 -11.54
N THR A 59 -7.76 -1.14 -11.52
CA THR A 59 -7.98 0.27 -11.88
C THR A 59 -7.09 0.70 -13.03
N GLN A 60 -7.46 1.77 -13.71
CA GLN A 60 -6.70 2.40 -14.77
C GLN A 60 -6.52 3.91 -14.51
N PRO A 61 -5.42 4.50 -15.00
CA PRO A 61 -5.16 5.92 -14.81
C PRO A 61 -6.04 6.75 -15.72
N GLN A 62 -6.80 7.68 -15.14
CA GLN A 62 -7.56 8.69 -15.88
C GLN A 62 -6.99 10.07 -15.59
N LEU A 63 -6.59 10.76 -16.65
CA LEU A 63 -6.23 12.17 -16.60
C LEU A 63 -7.36 13.01 -17.20
N SER A 64 -7.81 14.01 -16.45
CA SER A 64 -8.75 15.04 -16.92
C SER A 64 -8.14 16.43 -16.70
N ILE A 65 -8.47 17.36 -17.59
CA ILE A 65 -8.09 18.77 -17.46
C ILE A 65 -9.36 19.52 -17.07
N ARG A 66 -9.36 20.13 -15.89
CA ARG A 66 -10.50 20.91 -15.38
C ARG A 66 -10.71 22.17 -16.20
N GLU A 67 -11.87 22.80 -16.04
CA GLU A 67 -12.19 24.03 -16.80
C GLU A 67 -11.16 25.14 -16.57
N ASN A 68 -10.60 25.25 -15.37
CA ASN A 68 -9.56 26.22 -15.00
C ASN A 68 -8.13 25.84 -15.49
N GLY A 69 -8.00 24.72 -16.20
CA GLY A 69 -6.72 24.19 -16.68
C GLY A 69 -5.92 23.39 -15.65
N GLU A 70 -6.44 23.16 -14.45
CA GLU A 70 -5.81 22.26 -13.48
C GLU A 70 -5.88 20.79 -13.93
N LEU A 71 -4.77 20.07 -13.77
CA LEU A 71 -4.71 18.64 -14.03
C LEU A 71 -5.35 17.86 -12.86
N ALA A 72 -6.31 17.00 -13.17
CA ALA A 72 -6.93 16.11 -12.20
C ALA A 72 -6.67 14.65 -12.60
N TYR A 73 -5.89 13.96 -11.77
CA TYR A 73 -5.61 12.54 -11.87
C TYR A 73 -6.58 11.74 -11.00
N ALA A 74 -7.12 10.65 -11.54
CA ALA A 74 -7.93 9.70 -10.80
C ALA A 74 -7.59 8.25 -11.18
N GLU A 75 -7.68 7.37 -10.20
CA GLU A 75 -7.74 5.93 -10.39
C GLU A 75 -9.20 5.54 -10.60
N VAL A 76 -9.55 5.00 -11.76
CA VAL A 76 -10.92 4.56 -12.06
C VAL A 76 -10.97 3.06 -12.32
N PRO A 77 -12.06 2.36 -11.97
CA PRO A 77 -12.21 0.94 -12.30
C PRO A 77 -11.98 0.69 -13.79
N ARG A 78 -11.24 -0.38 -14.11
CA ARG A 78 -10.96 -0.75 -15.50
C ARG A 78 -12.19 -1.39 -16.14
N GLU A 79 -12.48 -1.03 -17.39
CA GLU A 79 -13.64 -1.56 -18.11
C GLU A 79 -13.42 -3.04 -18.47
N GLY A 80 -14.39 -3.89 -18.14
CA GLY A 80 -14.34 -5.32 -18.43
C GLY A 80 -13.39 -6.14 -17.55
N VAL A 81 -12.79 -5.55 -16.51
CA VAL A 81 -11.87 -6.23 -15.58
C VAL A 81 -12.23 -5.86 -14.14
N ALA A 82 -13.11 -6.66 -13.53
CA ALA A 82 -13.71 -6.36 -12.22
C ALA A 82 -12.96 -6.98 -11.04
N ASP A 83 -12.27 -8.09 -11.25
CA ASP A 83 -11.65 -8.89 -10.20
C ASP A 83 -10.24 -9.40 -10.59
N PRO A 84 -9.48 -9.97 -9.64
CA PRO A 84 -8.15 -10.49 -9.92
C PRO A 84 -8.10 -11.63 -10.94
N ILE A 85 -9.17 -12.43 -11.10
CA ILE A 85 -9.21 -13.52 -12.08
C ILE A 85 -9.27 -12.93 -13.50
N GLN A 86 -10.20 -12.00 -13.72
CA GLN A 86 -10.32 -11.28 -14.99
C GLN A 86 -9.06 -10.46 -15.30
N TYR A 87 -8.36 -9.96 -14.27
CA TYR A 87 -7.07 -9.32 -14.44
C TYR A 87 -6.01 -10.30 -14.97
N VAL A 88 -5.95 -11.54 -14.48
CA VAL A 88 -5.05 -12.57 -15.02
C VAL A 88 -5.35 -12.82 -16.49
N ASP A 89 -6.63 -12.92 -16.86
CA ASP A 89 -7.05 -13.05 -18.26
C ASP A 89 -6.61 -11.84 -19.10
N GLU A 90 -6.72 -10.61 -18.57
CA GLU A 90 -6.28 -9.38 -19.25
C GLU A 90 -4.76 -9.38 -19.51
N VAL A 91 -3.94 -9.74 -18.52
CA VAL A 91 -2.47 -9.72 -18.68
C VAL A 91 -1.95 -10.90 -19.50
N ALA A 92 -2.72 -12.00 -19.54
CA ALA A 92 -2.48 -13.13 -20.42
C ALA A 92 -2.80 -12.82 -21.89
N ARG A 93 -3.67 -11.85 -22.17
CA ARG A 93 -4.00 -11.47 -23.54
C ARG A 93 -2.77 -10.97 -24.28
N VAL A 94 -2.63 -11.55 -25.47
CA VAL A 94 -1.75 -11.10 -26.53
C VAL A 94 -2.35 -9.81 -27.09
N LEU A 95 -1.58 -8.71 -27.22
CA LEU A 95 -2.04 -7.44 -27.78
C LEU A 95 -2.70 -7.65 -29.17
N ASP A 96 -4.04 -7.70 -29.21
CA ASP A 96 -4.77 -7.64 -30.47
C ASP A 96 -4.68 -6.21 -31.00
N ASP A 97 -3.80 -6.02 -31.99
CA ASP A 97 -3.83 -4.84 -32.84
C ASP A 97 -5.09 -4.97 -33.72
N SER A 98 -6.24 -4.56 -33.17
CA SER A 98 -7.56 -4.66 -33.83
C SER A 98 -7.70 -3.77 -35.08
N ASN A 99 -6.58 -3.30 -35.65
CA ASN A 99 -6.49 -2.65 -36.95
C ASN A 99 -5.63 -3.43 -37.98
N ALA A 100 -5.10 -4.62 -37.65
CA ALA A 100 -4.32 -5.43 -38.59
C ALA A 100 -5.20 -6.38 -39.43
N VAL A 101 -6.22 -5.85 -40.14
CA VAL A 101 -7.01 -6.64 -41.12
C VAL A 101 -6.21 -6.91 -42.41
N HIS A 102 -5.03 -6.30 -42.58
CA HIS A 102 -4.15 -6.57 -43.70
C HIS A 102 -2.72 -6.77 -43.22
N LEU A 103 -2.32 -8.03 -42.99
CA LEU A 103 -0.94 -8.56 -43.10
C LEU A 103 -0.93 -10.05 -42.70
N ARG A 104 -1.53 -10.91 -43.53
CA ARG A 104 -1.52 -12.38 -43.33
C ARG A 104 -0.20 -13.06 -43.74
N GLU A 105 0.87 -12.30 -43.98
CA GLU A 105 2.16 -12.85 -44.46
C GLU A 105 3.36 -12.60 -43.52
N SER A 106 3.16 -12.00 -42.35
CA SER A 106 4.19 -11.92 -41.31
C SER A 106 3.60 -12.40 -39.98
N LYS A 107 4.01 -13.60 -39.53
CA LYS A 107 3.68 -14.13 -38.19
C LYS A 107 4.37 -13.27 -37.13
N LYS A 108 3.82 -12.09 -36.83
CA LYS A 108 4.29 -11.23 -35.76
C LYS A 108 3.85 -11.89 -34.45
N ILE A 109 4.81 -12.52 -33.76
CA ILE A 109 4.57 -13.08 -32.41
C ILE A 109 4.30 -11.89 -31.50
N VAL A 110 3.09 -11.79 -30.98
CA VAL A 110 2.74 -10.79 -30.01
C VAL A 110 2.87 -11.43 -28.63
N LEU A 111 3.57 -10.75 -27.72
CA LEU A 111 3.86 -11.26 -26.38
C LEU A 111 2.74 -10.84 -25.41
N PRO A 112 2.40 -11.68 -24.41
CA PRO A 112 1.56 -11.25 -23.30
C PRO A 112 2.19 -10.11 -22.51
N HIS A 113 1.37 -9.32 -21.83
CA HIS A 113 1.84 -8.22 -20.95
C HIS A 113 2.78 -8.71 -19.85
N MET A 114 2.64 -9.97 -19.45
CA MET A 114 3.47 -10.65 -18.47
C MET A 114 3.91 -12.02 -18.99
N HIS A 115 5.21 -12.30 -18.94
CA HIS A 115 5.75 -13.57 -19.45
C HIS A 115 7.08 -13.95 -18.82
N ILE A 116 7.48 -15.21 -18.97
CA ILE A 116 8.81 -15.68 -18.60
C ILE A 116 9.74 -15.63 -19.81
N ARG A 117 11.01 -15.30 -19.56
CA ARG A 117 12.08 -15.35 -20.55
C ARG A 117 13.12 -16.40 -20.18
N LYS A 118 13.74 -17.00 -21.19
CA LYS A 118 14.87 -17.92 -21.05
C LYS A 118 16.09 -17.43 -21.85
N PRO A 119 17.32 -17.77 -21.45
CA PRO A 119 18.51 -17.50 -22.26
C PRO A 119 18.38 -18.13 -23.66
N SER A 120 18.90 -17.45 -24.69
CA SER A 120 19.02 -18.05 -26.03
C SER A 120 20.11 -19.12 -26.04
N ASP A 121 19.88 -20.20 -26.78
CA ASP A 121 20.87 -21.28 -26.98
C ASP A 121 22.07 -20.83 -27.82
N VAL A 122 21.90 -19.78 -28.64
CA VAL A 122 22.94 -19.24 -29.52
C VAL A 122 23.75 -18.15 -28.82
N ASP A 123 23.07 -17.25 -28.11
CA ASP A 123 23.70 -16.15 -27.37
C ASP A 123 23.05 -16.03 -26.00
N ARG A 124 23.75 -16.51 -24.97
CA ARG A 124 23.25 -16.49 -23.59
C ARG A 124 23.02 -15.08 -23.05
N THR A 125 23.47 -14.02 -23.70
CA THR A 125 23.14 -12.64 -23.30
C THR A 125 21.73 -12.23 -23.72
N LEU A 126 21.15 -12.90 -24.72
CA LEU A 126 19.79 -12.65 -25.17
C LEU A 126 18.78 -13.44 -24.33
N ARG A 127 17.65 -12.80 -24.04
CA ARG A 127 16.52 -13.38 -23.29
C ARG A 127 15.32 -13.51 -24.23
N LEU A 128 14.94 -14.75 -24.55
CA LEU A 128 13.84 -15.09 -25.46
C LEU A 128 12.58 -15.45 -24.68
N TYR A 129 11.41 -15.28 -25.30
CA TYR A 129 10.13 -15.69 -24.73
C TYR A 129 10.09 -17.21 -24.47
N ASP A 130 9.64 -17.61 -23.29
CA ASP A 130 9.45 -19.00 -22.90
C ASP A 130 7.97 -19.32 -22.67
N ASP A 131 7.33 -19.91 -23.68
CA ASP A 131 5.89 -20.24 -23.67
C ASP A 131 5.53 -21.20 -22.52
N GLU A 132 6.33 -22.23 -22.28
CA GLU A 132 6.05 -23.22 -21.23
C GLU A 132 6.03 -22.59 -19.84
N SER A 133 7.11 -21.93 -19.44
CA SER A 133 7.18 -21.27 -18.13
C SER A 133 6.20 -20.11 -18.01
N THR A 134 5.86 -19.44 -19.12
CA THR A 134 4.81 -18.41 -19.13
C THR A 134 3.43 -19.00 -18.81
N ARG A 135 3.07 -20.13 -19.40
CA ARG A 135 1.80 -20.81 -19.09
C ARG A 135 1.75 -21.24 -17.63
N VAL A 136 2.87 -21.72 -17.08
CA VAL A 136 2.95 -22.06 -15.65
C VAL A 136 2.74 -20.82 -14.78
N LEU A 137 3.41 -19.70 -15.07
CA LEU A 137 3.20 -18.45 -14.34
C LEU A 137 1.73 -18.03 -14.34
N LEU A 138 1.10 -17.99 -15.52
CA LEU A 138 -0.29 -17.56 -15.67
C LEU A 138 -1.26 -18.53 -14.97
N SER A 139 -1.00 -19.83 -15.03
CA SER A 139 -1.76 -20.84 -14.28
C SER A 139 -1.64 -20.65 -12.77
N CYS A 140 -0.42 -20.40 -12.27
CA CYS A 140 -0.19 -20.09 -10.85
C CYS A 140 -0.93 -18.82 -10.43
N MET A 141 -0.90 -17.77 -11.26
CA MET A 141 -1.63 -16.54 -10.98
C MET A 141 -3.14 -16.76 -10.91
N HIS A 142 -3.70 -17.55 -11.85
CA HIS A 142 -5.12 -17.89 -11.83
C HIS A 142 -5.49 -18.71 -10.59
N GLU A 143 -4.67 -19.69 -10.19
CA GLU A 143 -4.86 -20.47 -8.95
C GLU A 143 -4.84 -19.57 -7.71
N VAL A 144 -3.84 -18.68 -7.59
CA VAL A 144 -3.75 -17.72 -6.48
C VAL A 144 -4.98 -16.80 -6.45
N ALA A 145 -5.49 -16.36 -7.61
CA ALA A 145 -6.68 -15.51 -7.68
C ALA A 145 -7.97 -16.26 -7.30
N ALA A 146 -8.09 -17.54 -7.65
CA ALA A 146 -9.31 -18.33 -7.44
C ALA A 146 -9.38 -18.98 -6.06
N THR A 147 -8.31 -19.66 -5.63
CA THR A 147 -8.29 -20.48 -4.40
C THR A 147 -7.35 -19.93 -3.34
N GLY A 148 -6.44 -19.03 -3.70
CA GLY A 148 -5.45 -18.45 -2.80
C GLY A 148 -4.19 -19.29 -2.66
N ILE A 149 -3.22 -18.73 -1.93
CA ILE A 149 -1.92 -19.33 -1.65
C ILE A 149 -1.59 -19.28 -0.16
N SER A 150 -1.13 -20.40 0.40
CA SER A 150 -0.61 -20.46 1.76
C SER A 150 0.89 -20.17 1.79
N PHE A 151 1.30 -19.38 2.78
CA PHE A 151 2.69 -19.14 3.16
C PHE A 151 2.97 -19.61 4.60
N ALA A 152 2.15 -20.52 5.12
CA ALA A 152 2.33 -21.09 6.44
C ALA A 152 3.74 -21.70 6.58
N ASN A 153 4.36 -21.46 7.73
CA ASN A 153 5.73 -21.90 8.04
C ASN A 153 6.85 -21.29 7.16
N LYS A 154 6.54 -20.31 6.31
CA LYS A 154 7.54 -19.58 5.54
C LYS A 154 8.09 -18.38 6.30
N VAL A 155 9.37 -18.09 6.09
CA VAL A 155 10.06 -16.93 6.66
C VAL A 155 10.54 -16.01 5.53
N ALA A 156 10.06 -14.77 5.53
CA ALA A 156 10.38 -13.79 4.51
C ALA A 156 11.15 -12.60 5.09
N LEU A 157 12.14 -12.09 4.35
CA LEU A 157 12.80 -10.81 4.60
C LEU A 157 12.47 -9.84 3.48
N LEU A 158 11.92 -8.67 3.81
CA LEU A 158 11.62 -7.61 2.87
C LEU A 158 12.30 -6.30 3.26
N THR A 159 12.94 -5.68 2.28
CA THR A 159 13.47 -4.32 2.39
C THR A 159 12.72 -3.37 1.45
N GLY A 160 12.65 -2.08 1.78
CA GLY A 160 11.93 -1.11 0.94
C GLY A 160 10.41 -1.12 1.06
N CYS A 161 9.86 -1.50 2.22
CA CYS A 161 8.41 -1.56 2.46
C CYS A 161 7.80 -0.23 2.94
N GLY A 162 8.12 0.88 2.27
CA GLY A 162 7.55 2.18 2.62
C GLY A 162 6.02 2.24 2.51
N ASN A 163 5.40 3.29 3.04
CA ASN A 163 3.96 3.48 2.88
C ASN A 163 3.59 3.59 1.38
N ASN A 164 2.48 2.97 0.97
CA ASN A 164 2.05 2.89 -0.43
C ASN A 164 3.12 2.33 -1.40
N SER A 165 3.96 1.40 -0.93
CA SER A 165 4.93 0.69 -1.76
C SER A 165 4.42 -0.66 -2.22
N ILE A 166 5.03 -1.21 -3.27
CA ILE A 166 4.83 -2.59 -3.71
C ILE A 166 5.19 -3.57 -2.57
N GLY A 167 6.26 -3.28 -1.84
CA GLY A 167 6.69 -4.09 -0.69
C GLY A 167 5.60 -4.22 0.38
N ALA A 168 4.86 -3.15 0.65
CA ALA A 168 3.75 -3.19 1.62
C ALA A 168 2.62 -4.14 1.18
N GLU A 169 2.33 -4.25 -0.12
CA GLU A 169 1.33 -5.21 -0.63
C GLU A 169 1.82 -6.66 -0.51
N ILE A 170 3.11 -6.91 -0.75
CA ILE A 170 3.72 -8.25 -0.55
C ILE A 170 3.69 -8.64 0.93
N VAL A 171 3.96 -7.70 1.85
CA VAL A 171 3.84 -7.95 3.30
C VAL A 171 2.41 -8.36 3.67
N LYS A 172 1.39 -7.67 3.15
CA LYS A 172 -0.02 -8.05 3.38
C LYS A 172 -0.30 -9.47 2.90
N ALA A 173 0.17 -9.82 1.70
CA ALA A 173 0.00 -11.16 1.13
C ALA A 173 0.65 -12.25 2.00
N LEU A 174 1.91 -12.05 2.38
CA LEU A 174 2.66 -12.99 3.22
C LEU A 174 2.00 -13.19 4.59
N LEU A 175 1.58 -12.10 5.24
CA LEU A 175 0.89 -12.16 6.54
C LEU A 175 -0.46 -12.86 6.45
N GLN A 176 -1.23 -12.58 5.38
CA GLN A 176 -2.53 -13.20 5.16
C GLN A 176 -2.41 -14.70 4.88
N GLY A 177 -1.33 -15.14 4.23
CA GLY A 177 -1.01 -16.54 4.01
C GLY A 177 -0.28 -17.24 5.16
N GLY A 178 0.01 -16.59 6.29
CA GLY A 178 0.56 -17.28 7.47
C GLY A 178 2.08 -17.23 7.64
N ALA A 179 2.78 -16.36 6.90
CA ALA A 179 4.23 -16.26 6.98
C ALA A 179 4.72 -15.52 8.23
N THR A 180 5.96 -15.81 8.63
CA THR A 180 6.75 -14.93 9.48
C THR A 180 7.50 -13.94 8.60
N VAL A 181 7.27 -12.65 8.79
CA VAL A 181 7.75 -11.58 7.92
C VAL A 181 8.64 -10.62 8.71
N PHE A 182 9.89 -10.52 8.29
CA PHE A 182 10.82 -9.48 8.71
C PHE A 182 10.74 -8.32 7.73
N VAL A 183 10.37 -7.14 8.24
CA VAL A 183 10.29 -5.92 7.45
C VAL A 183 11.28 -4.91 7.99
N THR A 184 12.06 -4.34 7.08
CA THR A 184 13.04 -3.32 7.43
C THR A 184 12.54 -1.92 7.07
N THR A 185 12.79 -0.93 7.92
CA THR A 185 12.52 0.48 7.62
C THR A 185 13.72 1.37 7.93
N SER A 186 14.03 2.31 7.04
CA SER A 186 15.05 3.34 7.25
C SER A 186 14.51 4.55 8.03
N SER A 187 13.19 4.69 8.15
CA SER A 187 12.49 5.78 8.85
C SER A 187 11.68 5.24 10.04
N PHE A 188 12.38 4.61 10.98
CA PHE A 188 11.76 4.02 12.17
C PHE A 188 11.19 5.12 13.08
N SER A 189 9.86 5.15 13.22
CA SER A 189 9.12 6.15 13.99
C SER A 189 7.76 5.57 14.43
N MET A 190 7.06 6.22 15.37
CA MET A 190 5.71 5.81 15.79
C MET A 190 4.71 5.77 14.63
N LYS A 191 4.85 6.66 13.65
CA LYS A 191 4.03 6.67 12.43
C LYS A 191 4.26 5.41 11.60
N THR A 192 5.53 5.05 11.38
CA THR A 192 5.92 3.87 10.61
C THR A 192 5.53 2.58 11.32
N THR A 193 5.73 2.48 12.64
CA THR A 193 5.34 1.31 13.42
C THR A 193 3.82 1.17 13.50
N GLY A 194 3.08 2.28 13.62
CA GLY A 194 1.62 2.32 13.56
C GLY A 194 1.06 1.75 12.25
N LEU A 195 1.67 2.13 11.11
CA LEU A 195 1.30 1.58 9.79
C LEU A 195 1.45 0.04 9.74
N PHE A 196 2.59 -0.49 10.19
CA PHE A 196 2.82 -1.93 10.18
C PHE A 196 1.94 -2.68 11.18
N ARG A 197 1.63 -2.05 12.33
CA ARG A 197 0.65 -2.56 13.28
C ARG A 197 -0.73 -2.67 12.64
N GLU A 198 -1.21 -1.63 11.96
CA GLU A 198 -2.50 -1.65 11.26
C GLU A 198 -2.54 -2.75 10.17
N ILE A 199 -1.44 -2.91 9.42
CA ILE A 199 -1.30 -4.01 8.46
C ILE A 199 -1.44 -5.37 9.17
N TYR A 200 -0.74 -5.59 10.28
CA TYR A 200 -0.80 -6.86 11.00
C TYR A 200 -2.19 -7.11 11.62
N GLU A 201 -2.83 -6.10 12.20
CA GLU A 201 -4.18 -6.23 12.77
C GLU A 201 -5.23 -6.61 11.71
N ARG A 202 -5.07 -6.13 10.48
CA ARG A 202 -5.98 -6.41 9.36
C ARG A 202 -5.68 -7.71 8.62
N PHE A 203 -4.42 -8.00 8.36
CA PHE A 203 -3.99 -9.08 7.47
C PHE A 203 -3.29 -10.24 8.17
N GLY A 204 -2.87 -10.08 9.43
CA GLY A 204 -2.24 -11.14 10.21
C GLY A 204 -3.16 -12.34 10.37
N SER A 205 -2.71 -13.50 9.90
CA SER A 205 -3.40 -14.78 10.03
C SER A 205 -2.81 -15.62 11.16
N ARG A 206 -3.45 -16.75 11.48
CA ARG A 206 -2.98 -17.71 12.48
C ARG A 206 -1.57 -18.18 12.13
N GLY A 207 -0.64 -18.07 13.07
CA GLY A 207 0.76 -18.47 12.87
C GLY A 207 1.64 -17.43 12.17
N SER A 208 1.04 -16.40 11.55
CA SER A 208 1.81 -15.29 10.99
C SER A 208 2.49 -14.47 12.10
N ARG A 209 3.60 -13.82 11.76
CA ARG A 209 4.35 -12.94 12.66
C ARG A 209 4.89 -11.77 11.85
N LEU A 210 4.81 -10.56 12.38
CA LEU A 210 5.46 -9.39 11.79
C LEU A 210 6.55 -8.87 12.73
N ILE A 211 7.79 -8.77 12.22
CA ILE A 211 8.93 -8.20 12.94
C ILE A 211 9.41 -6.99 12.16
N VAL A 212 9.31 -5.80 12.76
CA VAL A 212 9.73 -4.54 12.14
C VAL A 212 11.07 -4.10 12.73
N LEU A 213 12.08 -3.92 11.88
CA LEU A 213 13.44 -3.58 12.29
C LEU A 213 13.90 -2.25 11.66
N PRO A 214 14.58 -1.37 12.44
CA PRO A 214 15.34 -0.27 11.85
C PRO A 214 16.52 -0.82 11.06
N PHE A 215 16.75 -0.30 9.86
CA PHE A 215 17.79 -0.83 8.96
C PHE A 215 18.20 0.19 7.91
N ASN A 216 19.51 0.37 7.76
CA ASN A 216 20.08 1.10 6.63
C ASN A 216 20.75 0.12 5.66
N GLN A 217 20.08 -0.18 4.53
CA GLN A 217 20.63 -1.07 3.51
C GLN A 217 21.94 -0.55 2.89
N ALA A 218 22.28 0.74 2.99
CA ALA A 218 23.56 1.27 2.53
C ALA A 218 24.73 0.98 3.51
N SER A 219 24.43 0.64 4.77
CA SER A 219 25.41 0.22 5.77
C SER A 219 25.79 -1.25 5.56
N LYS A 220 27.09 -1.54 5.49
CA LYS A 220 27.56 -2.94 5.42
C LYS A 220 27.27 -3.65 6.75
N VAL A 221 27.50 -2.96 7.87
CA VAL A 221 27.34 -3.53 9.21
C VAL A 221 25.89 -3.92 9.44
N ASP A 222 24.94 -3.05 9.10
CA ASP A 222 23.52 -3.34 9.25
C ASP A 222 23.11 -4.58 8.45
N VAL A 223 23.63 -4.75 7.22
CA VAL A 223 23.34 -5.94 6.39
C VAL A 223 23.79 -7.23 7.08
N GLN A 224 24.98 -7.21 7.69
CA GLN A 224 25.53 -8.37 8.41
C GLN A 224 24.73 -8.65 9.68
N GLU A 225 24.48 -7.61 10.49
CA GLU A 225 23.75 -7.71 11.75
C GLU A 225 22.28 -8.10 11.54
N LEU A 226 21.64 -7.67 10.45
CA LEU A 226 20.27 -8.07 10.11
C LEU A 226 20.16 -9.58 9.91
N VAL A 227 21.04 -10.15 9.07
CA VAL A 227 21.03 -11.60 8.79
C VAL A 227 21.46 -12.38 10.03
N ALA A 228 22.45 -11.89 10.77
CA ALA A 228 22.86 -12.49 12.03
C ALA A 228 21.71 -12.47 13.05
N HIS A 229 20.95 -11.39 13.17
CA HIS A 229 19.83 -11.26 14.10
C HIS A 229 18.71 -12.29 13.79
N ILE A 230 18.33 -12.42 12.52
CA ILE A 230 17.31 -13.40 12.09
C ILE A 230 17.73 -14.83 12.46
N ASN A 231 18.99 -15.19 12.18
CA ASN A 231 19.48 -16.55 12.40
C ASN A 231 19.84 -16.84 13.86
N ASN A 232 20.45 -15.88 14.57
CA ASN A 232 21.03 -16.10 15.90
C ASN A 232 20.07 -15.74 17.03
N VAL A 233 19.24 -14.70 16.88
CA VAL A 233 18.29 -14.27 17.92
C VAL A 233 16.96 -14.98 17.71
N HIS A 234 16.40 -14.91 16.50
CA HIS A 234 15.10 -15.54 16.22
C HIS A 234 15.18 -17.03 15.93
N LYS A 235 16.38 -17.56 15.65
CA LYS A 235 16.60 -18.98 15.28
C LYS A 235 15.76 -19.41 14.08
N LEU A 236 15.52 -18.50 13.15
CA LEU A 236 14.77 -18.75 11.92
C LEU A 236 15.73 -18.86 10.72
N ASP A 237 15.26 -19.48 9.65
CA ASP A 237 15.97 -19.58 8.38
C ASP A 237 15.08 -19.06 7.26
N LEU A 238 15.63 -18.24 6.37
CA LEU A 238 14.87 -17.53 5.35
C LEU A 238 14.45 -18.46 4.22
N ASP A 239 13.19 -18.33 3.79
CA ASP A 239 12.63 -18.93 2.57
C ASP A 239 12.48 -17.89 1.45
N PHE A 240 12.26 -16.62 1.79
CA PHE A 240 12.07 -15.55 0.81
C PHE A 240 12.94 -14.33 1.14
N VAL A 241 13.59 -13.75 0.13
CA VAL A 241 14.33 -12.49 0.24
C VAL A 241 13.89 -11.53 -0.87
N ILE A 242 13.28 -10.41 -0.49
CA ILE A 242 12.76 -9.38 -1.39
C ILE A 242 13.49 -8.05 -1.12
N PRO A 243 14.68 -7.83 -1.71
CA PRO A 243 15.54 -6.69 -1.42
C PRO A 243 15.14 -5.44 -2.21
N PHE A 244 13.96 -4.88 -1.92
CA PHE A 244 13.34 -3.80 -2.70
C PHE A 244 13.72 -2.38 -2.23
N ALA A 245 14.62 -2.22 -1.25
CA ALA A 245 15.09 -0.90 -0.85
C ALA A 245 15.72 -0.15 -2.03
N ALA A 246 15.20 1.05 -2.29
CA ALA A 246 15.61 1.92 -3.38
C ALA A 246 15.56 3.38 -2.93
N LEU A 247 16.39 4.22 -3.53
CA LEU A 247 16.38 5.67 -3.38
C LEU A 247 15.98 6.27 -4.73
N SER A 248 15.18 7.34 -4.70
CA SER A 248 14.89 8.09 -5.92
C SER A 248 16.12 8.90 -6.30
N GLU A 249 16.51 8.83 -7.57
CA GLU A 249 17.61 9.60 -8.13
C GLU A 249 17.11 10.47 -9.27
N VAL A 250 17.63 11.69 -9.33
CA VAL A 250 17.47 12.60 -10.47
C VAL A 250 18.84 13.17 -10.76
N GLY A 251 19.38 12.89 -11.93
CA GLY A 251 20.71 13.36 -12.31
C GLY A 251 21.14 12.81 -13.65
N ARG A 252 21.83 13.63 -14.45
CA ARG A 252 22.47 13.20 -15.69
C ARG A 252 23.89 12.72 -15.39
N LEU A 253 24.57 12.21 -16.41
CA LEU A 253 25.96 11.72 -16.30
C LEU A 253 26.91 12.77 -15.69
N SER A 254 26.71 14.06 -15.97
CA SER A 254 27.51 15.16 -15.41
C SER A 254 27.24 15.45 -13.94
N ASP A 255 26.10 14.99 -13.42
CA ASP A 255 25.56 15.37 -12.12
C ASP A 255 25.73 14.25 -11.08
N LEU A 256 26.46 13.19 -11.44
CA LEU A 256 26.73 12.07 -10.55
C LEU A 256 27.57 12.55 -9.36
N GLY A 257 27.00 12.38 -8.17
CA GLY A 257 27.65 12.75 -6.92
C GLY A 257 27.40 11.72 -5.83
N SER A 258 27.68 12.11 -4.58
CA SER A 258 27.63 11.21 -3.43
C SER A 258 26.27 10.50 -3.24
N GLN A 259 25.15 11.18 -3.54
CA GLN A 259 23.83 10.55 -3.46
C GLN A 259 23.69 9.37 -4.44
N SER A 260 24.23 9.49 -5.65
CA SER A 260 24.20 8.42 -6.64
C SER A 260 25.08 7.24 -6.26
N GLU A 261 26.28 7.51 -5.74
CA GLU A 261 27.16 6.45 -5.21
C GLU A 261 26.50 5.69 -4.05
N LEU A 262 25.81 6.41 -3.16
CA LEU A 262 25.07 5.83 -2.05
C LEU A 262 23.90 4.95 -2.54
N ALA A 263 23.13 5.45 -3.51
CA ALA A 263 22.03 4.72 -4.11
C ALA A 263 22.51 3.44 -4.82
N TYR A 264 23.60 3.54 -5.60
CA TYR A 264 24.23 2.40 -6.25
C TYR A 264 24.73 1.34 -5.25
N ARG A 265 25.39 1.79 -4.18
CA ARG A 265 25.82 0.91 -3.08
C ARG A 265 24.64 0.18 -2.45
N MET A 266 23.52 0.87 -2.25
CA MET A 266 22.32 0.30 -1.62
C MET A 266 21.59 -0.70 -2.54
N MET A 267 21.40 -0.34 -3.82
CA MET A 267 20.58 -1.08 -4.78
C MET A 267 21.32 -2.25 -5.46
N LEU A 268 22.66 -2.22 -5.50
CA LEU A 268 23.47 -3.28 -6.08
C LEU A 268 24.44 -3.89 -5.07
N THR A 269 25.45 -3.13 -4.64
CA THR A 269 26.57 -3.70 -3.86
C THR A 269 26.09 -4.39 -2.58
N ASN A 270 25.20 -3.74 -1.84
CA ASN A 270 24.70 -4.28 -0.58
C ASN A 270 23.55 -5.28 -0.76
N VAL A 271 22.88 -5.32 -1.93
CA VAL A 271 22.01 -6.45 -2.28
C VAL A 271 22.86 -7.71 -2.42
N VAL A 272 23.97 -7.64 -3.17
CA VAL A 272 24.90 -8.78 -3.31
C VAL A 272 25.47 -9.20 -1.95
N ARG A 273 25.85 -8.25 -1.09
CA ARG A 273 26.32 -8.57 0.27
C ARG A 273 25.24 -9.22 1.12
N LEU A 274 23.99 -8.72 1.08
CA LEU A 274 22.87 -9.30 1.81
C LEU A 274 22.67 -10.77 1.43
N LEU A 275 22.68 -11.08 0.12
CA LEU A 275 22.58 -12.46 -0.35
C LEU A 275 23.78 -13.30 0.08
N GLY A 276 25.00 -12.74 0.04
CA GLY A 276 26.21 -13.41 0.52
C GLY A 276 26.16 -13.77 2.02
N GLU A 277 25.59 -12.89 2.85
CA GLU A 277 25.39 -13.16 4.28
C GLU A 277 24.35 -14.27 4.50
N VAL A 278 23.27 -14.31 3.72
CA VAL A 278 22.28 -15.40 3.77
C VAL A 278 22.91 -16.74 3.35
N VAL A 279 23.69 -16.76 2.27
CA VAL A 279 24.43 -17.95 1.82
C VAL A 279 25.37 -18.43 2.92
N THR A 280 26.15 -17.51 3.51
CA THR A 280 27.10 -17.85 4.57
C THR A 280 26.38 -18.42 5.78
N ALA A 281 25.31 -17.78 6.25
CA ALA A 281 24.52 -18.24 7.37
C ALA A 281 23.89 -19.63 7.15
N LYS A 282 23.44 -19.94 5.93
CA LYS A 282 22.93 -21.29 5.58
C LYS A 282 24.06 -22.32 5.50
N LYS A 283 25.19 -22.00 4.85
CA LYS A 283 26.36 -22.90 4.74
C LYS A 283 26.94 -23.25 6.12
N THR A 284 27.11 -22.26 7.00
CA THR A 284 27.63 -22.49 8.36
C THR A 284 26.77 -23.44 9.18
N ARG A 285 25.46 -23.50 8.91
CA ARG A 285 24.51 -24.42 9.56
C ARG A 285 24.30 -25.73 8.79
N GLY A 286 25.01 -25.94 7.68
CA GLY A 286 24.86 -27.13 6.85
C GLY A 286 23.51 -27.24 6.11
N VAL A 287 22.83 -26.11 5.86
CA VAL A 287 21.54 -26.10 5.17
C VAL A 287 21.77 -26.17 3.65
N THR A 288 21.40 -27.29 3.04
CA THR A 288 21.58 -27.57 1.60
C THR A 288 20.27 -27.89 0.86
N THR A 289 19.17 -28.11 1.59
CA THR A 289 17.89 -28.58 1.06
C THR A 289 16.75 -27.57 1.24
N ARG A 290 17.07 -26.34 1.65
CA ARG A 290 16.10 -25.25 1.86
C ARG A 290 16.66 -23.94 1.28
N PRO A 291 16.74 -23.80 -0.05
CA PRO A 291 17.18 -22.57 -0.66
C PRO A 291 16.21 -21.43 -0.34
N ALA A 292 16.72 -20.22 -0.09
CA ALA A 292 15.88 -19.04 -0.03
C ALA A 292 15.63 -18.52 -1.46
N LEU A 293 14.37 -18.34 -1.83
CA LEU A 293 13.97 -17.74 -3.08
C LEU A 293 14.14 -16.22 -3.01
N VAL A 294 15.00 -15.69 -3.87
CA VAL A 294 15.29 -14.27 -3.99
C VAL A 294 14.49 -13.69 -5.15
N ILE A 295 13.65 -12.69 -4.88
CA ILE A 295 12.96 -11.92 -5.92
C ILE A 295 13.77 -10.66 -6.17
N LEU A 296 14.62 -10.67 -7.20
CA LEU A 296 15.44 -9.51 -7.56
C LEU A 296 14.60 -8.45 -8.26
N PRO A 297 14.61 -7.18 -7.80
CA PRO A 297 13.89 -6.11 -8.47
C PRO A 297 14.70 -5.62 -9.68
N LEU A 298 14.47 -6.25 -10.83
CA LEU A 298 15.01 -5.81 -12.12
C LEU A 298 14.13 -4.70 -12.73
N SER A 299 14.62 -4.06 -13.78
CA SER A 299 13.98 -2.92 -14.42
C SER A 299 13.95 -3.08 -15.94
N PRO A 300 12.84 -2.76 -16.62
CA PRO A 300 12.81 -2.67 -18.08
C PRO A 300 13.48 -1.40 -18.61
N ASN A 301 13.75 -0.42 -17.72
CA ASN A 301 14.53 0.77 -18.04
C ASN A 301 16.03 0.52 -17.81
N HIS A 302 16.80 0.56 -18.88
CA HIS A 302 18.28 0.50 -18.88
C HIS A 302 18.88 1.83 -19.37
N GLY A 303 18.37 2.96 -18.86
CA GLY A 303 18.79 4.31 -19.26
C GLY A 303 17.94 4.93 -20.37
N SER A 304 16.82 4.29 -20.73
CA SER A 304 15.91 4.75 -21.78
C SER A 304 15.08 5.98 -21.38
N PHE A 305 14.90 6.26 -20.08
CA PHE A 305 14.26 7.51 -19.62
C PHE A 305 15.23 8.71 -19.61
N GLY A 306 16.47 8.45 -19.21
CA GLY A 306 17.51 9.44 -18.98
C GLY A 306 17.27 10.31 -17.73
N GLY A 307 18.35 10.74 -17.08
CA GLY A 307 18.28 11.55 -15.87
C GLY A 307 18.03 10.75 -14.59
N ASP A 308 18.30 9.45 -14.62
CA ASP A 308 18.03 8.45 -13.57
C ASP A 308 19.27 8.10 -12.73
N GLY A 309 20.32 8.93 -12.73
CA GLY A 309 21.52 8.72 -11.91
C GLY A 309 22.20 7.38 -12.23
N LEU A 310 22.48 6.58 -11.19
CA LEU A 310 23.07 5.23 -11.32
C LEU A 310 22.01 4.11 -11.19
N TYR A 311 20.73 4.42 -11.40
CA TYR A 311 19.64 3.46 -11.28
C TYR A 311 19.76 2.35 -12.32
N ALA A 312 19.97 2.69 -13.60
CA ALA A 312 20.04 1.72 -14.69
C ALA A 312 21.20 0.74 -14.49
N GLU A 313 22.38 1.25 -14.14
CA GLU A 313 23.59 0.48 -13.85
C GLU A 313 23.37 -0.45 -12.66
N SER A 314 22.69 0.03 -11.61
CA SER A 314 22.33 -0.80 -10.45
C SER A 314 21.45 -1.98 -10.85
N LYS A 315 20.41 -1.73 -11.64
CA LYS A 315 19.43 -2.75 -12.05
C LYS A 315 20.00 -3.75 -13.04
N LEU A 316 20.79 -3.29 -14.00
CA LEU A 316 21.49 -4.17 -14.95
C LEU A 316 22.56 -5.02 -14.23
N GLY A 317 23.26 -4.45 -13.25
CA GLY A 317 24.25 -5.17 -12.44
C GLY A 317 23.66 -6.37 -11.70
N LEU A 318 22.39 -6.32 -11.28
CA LEU A 318 21.71 -7.43 -10.62
C LEU A 318 21.47 -8.62 -11.55
N GLU A 319 21.37 -8.41 -12.86
CA GLU A 319 21.19 -9.51 -13.82
C GLU A 319 22.37 -10.48 -13.83
N SER A 320 23.57 -10.02 -13.47
CA SER A 320 24.75 -10.88 -13.33
C SER A 320 24.57 -11.99 -12.29
N LEU A 321 23.70 -11.80 -11.30
CA LEU A 321 23.40 -12.82 -10.29
C LEU A 321 22.72 -14.06 -10.90
N MET A 322 22.02 -13.91 -12.03
CA MET A 322 21.40 -15.02 -12.75
C MET A 322 22.47 -16.02 -13.23
N ASP A 323 23.57 -15.54 -13.81
CA ASP A 323 24.65 -16.43 -14.27
C ASP A 323 25.55 -16.90 -13.11
N LYS A 324 25.76 -16.06 -12.10
CA LYS A 324 26.54 -16.42 -10.91
C LYS A 324 25.93 -17.56 -10.10
N TRP A 325 24.62 -17.75 -10.18
CA TRP A 325 23.94 -18.90 -9.59
C TRP A 325 24.53 -20.23 -10.06
N HIS A 326 24.95 -20.31 -11.33
CA HIS A 326 25.59 -21.50 -11.90
C HIS A 326 27.09 -21.59 -11.58
N SER A 327 27.80 -20.47 -11.47
CA SER A 327 29.27 -20.46 -11.45
C SER A 327 29.93 -20.38 -10.06
N GLU A 328 29.22 -19.92 -9.03
CA GLU A 328 29.80 -19.58 -7.72
C GLU A 328 29.44 -20.57 -6.58
N GLY A 329 28.71 -21.66 -6.86
CA GLY A 329 28.52 -22.78 -5.93
C GLY A 329 27.66 -22.47 -4.70
N TRP A 330 26.63 -21.63 -4.84
CA TRP A 330 25.66 -21.31 -3.78
C TRP A 330 24.19 -21.59 -4.16
N SER A 331 23.97 -22.30 -5.28
CA SER A 331 22.65 -22.71 -5.78
C SER A 331 21.83 -23.54 -4.78
N GLN A 332 22.48 -24.27 -3.88
CA GLN A 332 21.82 -25.02 -2.80
C GLN A 332 21.27 -24.12 -1.67
N GLN A 333 21.75 -22.88 -1.57
CA GLN A 333 21.35 -21.93 -0.53
C GLN A 333 20.39 -20.86 -1.03
N LEU A 334 20.45 -20.48 -2.30
CA LEU A 334 19.58 -19.48 -2.90
C LEU A 334 19.03 -19.94 -4.25
N SER A 335 17.77 -19.63 -4.50
CA SER A 335 17.11 -19.69 -5.81
C SER A 335 16.83 -18.26 -6.27
N ILE A 336 16.86 -17.99 -7.57
CA ILE A 336 16.69 -16.61 -8.08
C ILE A 336 15.53 -16.50 -9.04
N VAL A 337 14.68 -15.51 -8.78
CA VAL A 337 13.71 -14.97 -9.73
C VAL A 337 14.06 -13.51 -9.99
N GLY A 338 14.49 -13.20 -11.20
CA GLY A 338 14.64 -11.83 -11.67
C GLY A 338 13.31 -11.28 -12.13
N ALA A 339 12.70 -10.38 -11.36
CA ALA A 339 11.42 -9.76 -11.71
C ALA A 339 11.66 -8.40 -12.38
N VAL A 340 11.39 -8.29 -13.68
CA VAL A 340 11.44 -7.03 -14.42
C VAL A 340 10.14 -6.25 -14.14
N ILE A 341 10.21 -5.34 -13.17
CA ILE A 341 9.03 -4.63 -12.67
C ILE A 341 8.66 -3.48 -13.59
N GLY A 342 7.43 -3.49 -14.11
CA GLY A 342 6.89 -2.45 -14.97
C GLY A 342 6.49 -1.17 -14.27
N TRP A 343 5.87 -0.27 -15.05
CA TRP A 343 5.38 1.01 -14.55
C TRP A 343 4.30 0.80 -13.49
N THR A 344 4.64 1.04 -12.23
CA THR A 344 3.72 0.89 -11.09
C THR A 344 3.32 2.25 -10.52
N ARG A 345 2.06 2.61 -10.71
CA ARG A 345 1.43 3.88 -10.31
C ARG A 345 1.33 4.00 -8.80
N GLY A 346 1.43 5.22 -8.29
CA GLY A 346 1.25 5.53 -6.86
C GLY A 346 2.46 5.26 -5.96
N THR A 347 3.51 4.61 -6.47
CA THR A 347 4.77 4.46 -5.73
C THR A 347 5.50 5.80 -5.61
N GLY A 348 6.27 5.99 -4.54
CA GLY A 348 7.05 7.22 -4.33
C GLY A 348 7.96 7.58 -5.52
N LEU A 349 8.51 6.57 -6.21
CA LEU A 349 9.37 6.73 -7.40
C LEU A 349 8.62 7.23 -8.63
N MET A 350 7.37 6.80 -8.83
CA MET A 350 6.63 7.03 -10.09
C MET A 350 5.46 8.01 -9.95
N SER A 351 5.16 8.48 -8.73
CA SER A 351 4.06 9.40 -8.45
C SER A 351 4.05 10.65 -9.34
N GLY A 352 5.22 11.24 -9.60
CA GLY A 352 5.37 12.39 -10.50
C GLY A 352 5.05 12.11 -11.97
N ASN A 353 5.05 10.83 -12.38
CA ASN A 353 4.74 10.40 -13.75
C ASN A 353 3.31 9.84 -13.88
N ASN A 354 2.53 9.73 -12.80
CA ASN A 354 1.16 9.18 -12.84
C ASN A 354 0.29 9.86 -13.92
N VAL A 355 0.42 11.17 -14.10
CA VAL A 355 -0.33 11.93 -15.11
C VAL A 355 -0.06 11.47 -16.55
N LEU A 356 1.09 10.87 -16.81
CA LEU A 356 1.48 10.39 -18.14
C LEU A 356 1.04 8.94 -18.39
N ALA A 357 0.71 8.19 -17.34
CA ALA A 357 0.35 6.77 -17.43
C ALA A 357 -0.84 6.55 -18.36
N SER A 358 -1.88 7.38 -18.27
CA SER A 358 -3.07 7.32 -19.16
C SER A 358 -2.70 7.49 -20.64
N GLY A 359 -1.74 8.37 -20.95
CA GLY A 359 -1.27 8.57 -22.31
C GLY A 359 -0.45 7.39 -22.83
N MET A 360 0.29 6.71 -21.95
CA MET A 360 1.05 5.52 -22.29
C MET A 360 0.16 4.30 -22.51
N GLU A 361 -0.91 4.14 -21.71
CA GLU A 361 -1.84 3.03 -21.91
C GLU A 361 -2.58 3.09 -23.25
N LYS A 362 -2.93 4.31 -23.71
CA LYS A 362 -3.48 4.52 -25.06
C LYS A 362 -2.53 4.10 -26.19
N ARG A 363 -1.25 3.88 -25.90
CA ARG A 363 -0.23 3.43 -26.86
C ARG A 363 0.10 1.94 -26.71
N GLY A 364 -0.74 1.17 -26.01
CA GLY A 364 -0.61 -0.29 -25.87
C GLY A 364 0.27 -0.76 -24.71
N LEU A 365 0.72 0.14 -23.83
CA LEU A 365 1.40 -0.24 -22.59
C LEU A 365 0.37 -0.60 -21.50
N ARG A 366 0.63 -1.59 -20.66
CA ARG A 366 -0.15 -1.79 -19.42
C ARG A 366 0.62 -1.23 -18.22
N THR A 367 0.02 -0.28 -17.49
CA THR A 367 0.58 0.22 -16.23
C THR A 367 -0.14 -0.41 -15.04
N PHE A 368 0.55 -0.64 -13.92
CA PHE A 368 -0.01 -1.40 -12.80
C PHE A 368 -0.28 -0.51 -11.58
N SER A 369 -1.29 -0.85 -10.78
CA SER A 369 -1.42 -0.34 -9.42
C SER A 369 -0.45 -1.07 -8.47
N THR A 370 -0.23 -0.55 -7.26
CA THR A 370 0.59 -1.24 -6.25
C THR A 370 0.01 -2.60 -5.89
N ALA A 371 -1.32 -2.73 -5.82
CA ALA A 371 -2.00 -3.98 -5.51
C ALA A 371 -1.84 -5.02 -6.64
N GLU A 372 -1.96 -4.59 -7.90
CA GLU A 372 -1.72 -5.45 -9.07
C GLU A 372 -0.28 -5.96 -9.09
N MET A 373 0.71 -5.07 -8.91
CA MET A 373 2.11 -5.48 -8.91
C MET A 373 2.49 -6.32 -7.68
N GLY A 374 1.90 -6.04 -6.52
CA GLY A 374 2.03 -6.85 -5.31
C GLY A 374 1.53 -8.27 -5.51
N PHE A 375 0.39 -8.44 -6.19
CA PHE A 375 -0.14 -9.74 -6.59
C PHE A 375 0.77 -10.46 -7.57
N ASN A 376 1.22 -9.77 -8.63
CA ASN A 376 2.14 -10.33 -9.64
C ASN A 376 3.41 -10.91 -9.01
N LEU A 377 4.02 -10.17 -8.07
CA LEU A 377 5.24 -10.60 -7.39
C LEU A 377 4.97 -11.69 -6.36
N SER A 378 3.81 -11.67 -5.70
CA SER A 378 3.43 -12.72 -4.76
C SER A 378 3.20 -14.06 -5.46
N ALA A 379 2.70 -14.04 -6.70
CA ALA A 379 2.55 -15.25 -7.52
C ALA A 379 3.89 -15.90 -7.90
N LEU A 380 5.01 -15.15 -7.92
CA LEU A 380 6.34 -15.73 -8.13
C LEU A 380 6.81 -16.61 -6.96
N MET A 381 6.19 -16.47 -5.79
CA MET A 381 6.42 -17.32 -4.61
C MET A 381 5.56 -18.59 -4.61
N HIS A 382 4.73 -18.81 -5.64
CA HIS A 382 3.96 -20.04 -5.80
C HIS A 382 4.89 -21.27 -5.83
N PRO A 383 4.53 -22.41 -5.18
CA PRO A 383 5.37 -23.59 -5.14
C PRO A 383 5.92 -24.01 -6.52
N SER A 384 5.08 -24.04 -7.55
CA SER A 384 5.52 -24.40 -8.91
C SER A 384 6.55 -23.43 -9.51
N MET A 385 6.51 -22.14 -9.15
CA MET A 385 7.49 -21.15 -9.57
C MET A 385 8.77 -21.25 -8.74
N ALA A 386 8.64 -21.52 -7.44
CA ALA A 386 9.77 -21.76 -6.54
C ALA A 386 10.55 -23.01 -6.96
N ASP A 387 9.87 -24.09 -7.34
CA ASP A 387 10.49 -25.33 -7.84
C ASP A 387 11.27 -25.05 -9.14
N ARG A 388 10.68 -24.31 -10.09
CA ARG A 388 11.39 -23.89 -11.31
C ARG A 388 12.63 -23.06 -11.00
N ALA A 389 12.53 -22.13 -10.05
CA ALA A 389 13.67 -21.31 -9.63
C ALA A 389 14.74 -22.09 -8.85
N ALA A 390 14.41 -23.27 -8.31
CA ALA A 390 15.36 -24.19 -7.70
C ALA A 390 16.17 -24.95 -8.76
N ASP A 391 15.57 -25.23 -9.93
CA ASP A 391 16.26 -25.89 -11.04
C ASP A 391 17.13 -24.93 -11.85
N SER A 392 16.63 -23.72 -12.13
CA SER A 392 17.35 -22.70 -12.89
C SER A 392 16.77 -21.30 -12.61
N PRO A 393 17.59 -20.23 -12.60
CA PRO A 393 17.10 -18.87 -12.40
C PRO A 393 15.97 -18.47 -13.37
N VAL A 394 14.87 -17.93 -12.84
CA VAL A 394 13.69 -17.54 -13.61
C VAL A 394 13.73 -16.06 -13.92
N PHE A 395 13.57 -15.67 -15.18
CA PHE A 395 13.51 -14.27 -15.61
C PHE A 395 12.05 -13.90 -15.94
N ALA A 396 11.37 -13.23 -15.00
CA ALA A 396 9.96 -12.87 -15.13
C ALA A 396 9.81 -11.43 -15.62
N ASP A 397 9.26 -11.26 -16.82
CA ASP A 397 8.88 -9.96 -17.37
C ASP A 397 7.49 -9.57 -16.89
N LEU A 398 7.44 -8.58 -15.99
CA LEU A 398 6.21 -7.97 -15.47
C LEU A 398 6.11 -6.50 -15.92
N SER A 399 6.69 -6.17 -17.08
CA SER A 399 6.83 -4.80 -17.56
C SER A 399 5.56 -4.22 -18.18
N GLY A 400 4.56 -5.05 -18.50
CA GLY A 400 3.34 -4.61 -19.16
C GLY A 400 3.58 -4.20 -20.62
N GLY A 401 4.61 -4.77 -21.27
CA GLY A 401 5.01 -4.40 -22.63
C GLY A 401 5.95 -3.20 -22.71
N MET A 402 6.40 -2.66 -21.58
CA MET A 402 7.27 -1.47 -21.57
C MET A 402 8.58 -1.67 -22.31
N ALA A 403 9.17 -2.86 -22.19
CA ALA A 403 10.39 -3.22 -22.90
C ALA A 403 10.22 -3.22 -24.44
N GLN A 404 8.98 -3.27 -24.95
CA GLN A 404 8.67 -3.30 -26.38
C GLN A 404 8.45 -1.89 -26.95
N VAL A 405 8.40 -0.87 -26.09
CA VAL A 405 8.14 0.51 -26.51
C VAL A 405 9.43 1.18 -26.98
N ASN A 406 9.62 1.24 -28.30
CA ASN A 406 10.72 2.01 -28.90
C ASN A 406 10.60 3.51 -28.57
N ASN A 407 11.76 4.17 -28.36
CA ASN A 407 11.90 5.61 -28.06
C ASN A 407 10.95 6.07 -26.94
N LEU A 408 10.96 5.33 -25.82
CA LEU A 408 10.08 5.57 -24.69
C LEU A 408 10.15 7.02 -24.19
N LYS A 409 11.36 7.60 -24.09
CA LYS A 409 11.57 9.00 -23.70
C LYS A 409 10.79 9.98 -24.57
N ASP A 410 10.99 9.90 -25.89
CA ASP A 410 10.36 10.83 -26.84
C ASP A 410 8.84 10.72 -26.76
N LYS A 411 8.30 9.51 -26.59
CA LYS A 411 6.87 9.29 -26.41
C LYS A 411 6.34 9.92 -25.12
N ILE A 412 7.06 9.76 -24.01
CA ILE A 412 6.72 10.36 -22.71
C ILE A 412 6.77 11.88 -22.79
N ASP A 413 7.83 12.44 -23.37
CA ASP A 413 8.02 13.88 -23.51
C ASP A 413 6.96 14.49 -24.44
N ALA A 414 6.59 13.79 -25.52
CA ALA A 414 5.47 14.19 -26.39
C ALA A 414 4.11 14.18 -25.66
N ILE A 415 3.82 13.15 -24.85
CA ILE A 415 2.59 13.10 -24.04
C ILE A 415 2.59 14.24 -23.02
N ARG A 416 3.72 14.49 -22.36
CA ARG A 416 3.86 15.57 -21.39
C ARG A 416 3.63 16.93 -22.04
N ALA A 417 4.21 17.16 -23.22
CA ALA A 417 4.02 18.40 -23.98
C ALA A 417 2.54 18.61 -24.35
N ASP A 418 1.88 17.59 -24.91
CA ASP A 418 0.46 17.64 -25.29
C ASP A 418 -0.45 17.94 -24.08
N VAL A 419 -0.22 17.26 -22.95
CA VAL A 419 -0.97 17.48 -21.70
C VAL A 419 -0.80 18.91 -21.19
N MET A 420 0.43 19.40 -21.14
CA MET A 420 0.73 20.75 -20.64
C MET A 420 0.21 21.84 -21.57
N GLU A 421 0.28 21.64 -22.88
CA GLU A 421 -0.27 22.57 -23.87
C GLU A 421 -1.78 22.68 -23.73
N LYS A 422 -2.49 21.55 -23.68
CA LYS A 422 -3.95 21.53 -23.47
C LYS A 422 -4.35 22.19 -22.16
N ALA A 423 -3.62 21.93 -21.07
CA ALA A 423 -3.86 22.55 -19.78
C ALA A 423 -3.68 24.08 -19.82
N LYS A 424 -2.61 24.55 -20.47
CA LYS A 424 -2.33 25.98 -20.63
C LYS A 424 -3.38 26.69 -21.48
N VAL A 425 -3.79 26.09 -22.60
CA VAL A 425 -4.85 26.64 -23.46
C VAL A 425 -6.17 26.72 -22.70
N GLN A 426 -6.54 25.66 -21.98
CA GLN A 426 -7.76 25.63 -21.17
C GLN A 426 -7.76 26.69 -20.06
N ALA A 427 -6.64 26.85 -19.34
CA ALA A 427 -6.46 27.90 -18.34
C ALA A 427 -6.59 29.30 -18.94
N ALA A 428 -6.01 29.53 -20.13
CA ALA A 428 -6.09 30.81 -20.83
C ALA A 428 -7.53 31.13 -21.26
N ILE A 429 -8.26 30.15 -21.81
CA ILE A 429 -9.68 30.29 -22.17
C ILE A 429 -10.53 30.59 -20.93
N HIS A 430 -10.29 29.90 -19.81
CA HIS A 430 -11.02 30.14 -18.57
C HIS A 430 -10.76 31.54 -18.01
N SER A 431 -9.50 31.97 -17.96
CA SER A 431 -9.12 33.31 -17.52
C SER A 431 -9.76 34.40 -18.40
N ALA A 432 -9.76 34.22 -19.73
CA ALA A 432 -10.42 35.13 -20.66
C ALA A 432 -11.94 35.19 -20.41
N ARG A 433 -12.61 34.04 -20.26
CA ARG A 433 -14.05 33.97 -19.95
C ARG A 433 -14.40 34.62 -18.61
N GLU A 434 -13.58 34.43 -17.58
CA GLU A 434 -13.79 35.09 -16.29
C GLU A 434 -13.57 36.61 -16.40
N ASN A 435 -12.61 37.05 -17.20
CA ASN A 435 -12.41 38.48 -17.48
C ASN A 435 -13.56 39.08 -18.29
N ASP A 436 -14.12 38.39 -19.27
CA ASP A 436 -15.29 38.83 -20.06
C ASP A 436 -16.58 38.88 -19.21
N LYS A 437 -16.69 38.04 -18.19
CA LYS A 437 -17.79 38.08 -17.21
C LYS A 437 -17.70 39.27 -16.24
N LYS A 438 -16.51 39.84 -16.01
CA LYS A 438 -16.33 41.01 -15.11
C LYS A 438 -17.08 42.26 -15.58
N PRO A 439 -17.01 42.71 -16.85
CA PRO A 439 -17.76 43.89 -17.31
C PRO A 439 -19.28 43.68 -17.39
N LEU A 440 -19.77 42.43 -17.44
CA LEU A 440 -21.21 42.10 -17.43
C LEU A 440 -21.81 42.00 -16.01
N LYS A 441 -20.98 41.99 -14.95
CA LYS A 441 -21.40 41.91 -13.53
C LYS A 441 -21.51 43.27 -12.84
N ASN A 442 -22.03 44.30 -13.54
CA ASN A 442 -22.44 45.56 -12.90
C ASN A 442 -23.82 45.50 -12.22
N GLY A 443 -24.43 44.32 -12.10
CA GLY A 443 -25.52 44.02 -11.15
C GLY A 443 -24.98 43.18 -9.98
N PRO A 444 -25.70 43.07 -8.83
CA PRO A 444 -25.24 42.34 -7.66
C PRO A 444 -25.08 40.86 -8.02
N GLY A 445 -23.89 40.49 -8.48
CA GLY A 445 -23.54 39.11 -8.76
C GLY A 445 -23.63 38.34 -7.46
N LEU A 446 -24.25 37.16 -7.50
CA LEU A 446 -24.22 36.18 -6.42
C LEU A 446 -22.76 35.77 -6.17
N SER A 447 -22.04 36.57 -5.39
CA SER A 447 -20.88 36.12 -4.64
C SER A 447 -21.42 35.04 -3.72
N GLN A 448 -21.09 33.78 -3.98
CA GLN A 448 -21.29 32.75 -2.99
C GLN A 448 -20.41 33.12 -1.79
N THR A 449 -21.01 33.78 -0.80
CA THR A 449 -20.38 34.01 0.50
C THR A 449 -20.04 32.64 1.08
N LYS A 450 -18.77 32.29 1.02
CA LYS A 450 -18.25 31.06 1.61
C LYS A 450 -18.39 31.21 3.13
N VAL A 451 -19.30 30.44 3.72
CA VAL A 451 -19.49 30.42 5.17
C VAL A 451 -18.34 29.62 5.78
N SER A 452 -17.51 30.26 6.59
CA SER A 452 -16.48 29.56 7.35
C SER A 452 -17.06 28.96 8.63
N PRO A 453 -16.67 27.73 9.01
CA PRO A 453 -17.16 27.11 10.23
C PRO A 453 -16.70 27.88 11.48
N ARG A 454 -17.53 27.90 12.51
CA ARG A 454 -17.22 28.39 13.86
C ARG A 454 -17.50 27.28 14.86
N ALA A 455 -16.73 27.24 15.94
CA ALA A 455 -16.90 26.24 16.98
C ALA A 455 -18.22 26.48 17.72
N ASN A 456 -19.12 25.51 17.72
CA ASN A 456 -20.36 25.61 18.47
C ASN A 456 -20.21 25.01 19.86
N MET A 457 -19.61 25.78 20.77
CA MET A 457 -19.37 25.33 22.15
C MET A 457 -20.67 24.97 22.89
N SER A 458 -21.79 25.64 22.59
CA SER A 458 -23.09 25.31 23.21
C SER A 458 -23.58 23.92 22.82
N GLY A 459 -23.49 23.58 21.53
CA GLY A 459 -23.81 22.25 21.02
C GLY A 459 -22.83 21.20 21.52
N TYR A 460 -21.55 21.55 21.66
CA TYR A 460 -20.52 20.66 22.18
C TYR A 460 -20.72 20.30 23.65
N TYR A 461 -21.03 21.29 24.50
CA TYR A 461 -21.30 21.05 25.91
C TYR A 461 -22.64 20.34 26.14
N CYS A 462 -23.72 20.83 25.52
CA CYS A 462 -25.07 20.30 25.75
C CYS A 462 -25.39 19.05 24.93
N GLY A 463 -24.76 18.86 23.77
CA GLY A 463 -24.90 17.65 22.95
C GLY A 463 -24.28 16.41 23.59
N SER A 464 -23.44 16.60 24.61
CA SER A 464 -22.80 15.55 25.39
C SER A 464 -23.73 14.92 26.45
N PHE A 465 -24.90 15.48 26.72
CA PHE A 465 -25.86 14.86 27.65
C PHE A 465 -26.44 13.56 27.04
N PRO A 466 -26.65 12.51 27.85
CA PRO A 466 -27.24 11.26 27.38
C PRO A 466 -28.58 11.50 26.66
N SER A 467 -28.70 10.97 25.44
CA SER A 467 -29.90 11.15 24.63
C SER A 467 -31.10 10.42 25.24
N MET A 468 -32.22 11.14 25.36
CA MET A 468 -33.49 10.59 25.88
C MET A 468 -34.36 9.96 24.79
N SER A 469 -33.92 9.96 23.52
CA SER A 469 -34.74 9.54 22.36
C SER A 469 -35.14 8.05 22.37
N GLY A 470 -34.40 7.21 23.11
CA GLY A 470 -34.71 5.79 23.28
C GLY A 470 -35.62 5.46 24.47
N VAL A 471 -35.84 6.40 25.39
CA VAL A 471 -36.48 6.13 26.70
C VAL A 471 -37.92 5.63 26.53
N ALA A 472 -38.68 6.21 25.60
CA ALA A 472 -40.04 5.76 25.30
C ALA A 472 -40.10 4.31 24.78
N LYS A 473 -39.11 3.90 23.97
CA LYS A 473 -39.00 2.53 23.45
C LYS A 473 -38.64 1.53 24.56
N PHE A 474 -37.71 1.90 25.44
CA PHE A 474 -37.37 1.07 26.61
C PHE A 474 -38.54 0.96 27.59
N TYR A 475 -39.30 2.05 27.80
CA TYR A 475 -40.48 2.05 28.66
C TYR A 475 -41.56 1.07 28.15
N ALA A 476 -41.72 0.94 26.84
CA ALA A 476 -42.67 0.03 26.20
C ALA A 476 -42.22 -1.44 26.16
N CYS A 477 -40.97 -1.75 26.55
CA CYS A 477 -40.43 -3.10 26.51
C CYS A 477 -41.07 -4.00 27.60
N PRO A 478 -41.56 -5.21 27.26
CA PRO A 478 -42.13 -6.15 28.23
C PRO A 478 -41.18 -6.50 29.39
N LYS A 479 -39.87 -6.64 29.12
CA LYS A 479 -38.85 -6.89 30.16
C LYS A 479 -38.76 -5.74 31.17
N GLN A 480 -38.90 -4.50 30.69
CA GLN A 480 -38.87 -3.30 31.54
C GLN A 480 -40.16 -3.14 32.34
N ALA A 481 -41.30 -3.59 31.79
CA ALA A 481 -42.58 -3.59 32.50
C ALA A 481 -42.53 -4.45 33.78
N LEU A 482 -41.82 -5.60 33.72
CA LEU A 482 -41.61 -6.49 34.87
C LEU A 482 -40.79 -5.87 36.01
N LEU A 483 -39.98 -4.85 35.72
CA LEU A 483 -39.12 -4.16 36.69
C LEU A 483 -39.79 -2.94 37.33
N ARG A 484 -41.01 -2.57 36.92
CA ARG A 484 -41.69 -1.37 37.41
C ARG A 484 -42.08 -1.52 38.89
N GLY A 485 -41.67 -0.57 39.71
CA GLY A 485 -41.97 -0.57 41.15
C GLY A 485 -41.19 -1.61 41.97
N MET A 486 -40.31 -2.38 41.33
CA MET A 486 -39.48 -3.40 41.99
C MET A 486 -38.28 -2.82 42.74
N VAL A 487 -37.94 -1.56 42.48
CA VAL A 487 -36.75 -0.88 43.01
C VAL A 487 -37.16 0.43 43.66
N ASP A 488 -36.74 0.65 44.91
CA ASP A 488 -36.87 1.95 45.58
C ASP A 488 -35.85 2.93 45.00
N LEU A 489 -36.32 3.87 44.18
CA LEU A 489 -35.47 4.87 43.52
C LEU A 489 -34.69 5.75 44.49
N ARG A 490 -35.10 5.85 45.77
CA ARG A 490 -34.37 6.60 46.81
C ARG A 490 -33.07 5.91 47.22
N GLN A 491 -32.96 4.61 46.97
CA GLN A 491 -31.80 3.78 47.29
C GLN A 491 -30.95 3.46 46.05
N VAL A 492 -31.36 3.96 44.87
CA VAL A 492 -30.59 3.79 43.64
C VAL A 492 -29.60 4.93 43.51
N VAL A 493 -28.32 4.60 43.58
CA VAL A 493 -27.24 5.55 43.30
C VAL A 493 -27.13 5.74 41.79
N VAL A 494 -27.15 6.99 41.34
CA VAL A 494 -26.99 7.38 39.94
C VAL A 494 -25.85 8.38 39.79
N VAL A 495 -25.12 8.30 38.66
CA VAL A 495 -24.11 9.30 38.29
C VAL A 495 -24.81 10.43 37.53
N THR A 496 -24.87 11.62 38.12
CA THR A 496 -25.54 12.79 37.52
C THR A 496 -24.58 13.73 36.80
N GLY A 497 -23.27 13.49 36.91
CA GLY A 497 -22.21 14.26 36.26
C GLY A 497 -20.83 13.71 36.57
N PHE A 498 -19.85 14.06 35.74
CA PHE A 498 -18.45 13.71 35.91
C PHE A 498 -17.55 14.81 35.31
N GLY A 499 -16.30 14.84 35.74
CA GLY A 499 -15.28 15.77 35.23
C GLY A 499 -13.90 15.33 35.68
N GLU A 500 -12.88 15.78 34.94
CA GLU A 500 -11.48 15.44 35.20
C GLU A 500 -10.57 16.58 34.76
N VAL A 501 -9.34 16.57 35.28
CA VAL A 501 -8.20 17.34 34.78
C VAL A 501 -7.05 16.35 34.63
N GLY A 502 -6.54 16.20 33.42
CA GLY A 502 -5.48 15.25 33.11
C GLY A 502 -4.60 15.73 31.95
N PRO A 503 -3.68 14.87 31.47
CA PRO A 503 -2.72 15.22 30.41
C PRO A 503 -3.37 15.69 29.10
N TRP A 504 -4.62 15.28 28.84
CA TRP A 504 -5.41 15.67 27.67
C TRP A 504 -6.44 16.76 27.97
N GLY A 505 -6.26 17.54 29.05
CA GLY A 505 -7.20 18.57 29.46
C GLY A 505 -8.34 18.01 30.31
N ASN A 506 -9.58 18.21 29.87
CA ASN A 506 -10.78 17.75 30.60
C ASN A 506 -11.41 16.51 29.94
N ALA A 507 -12.52 16.04 30.51
CA ALA A 507 -13.16 14.80 30.08
C ALA A 507 -13.64 14.82 28.62
N ARG A 508 -13.95 15.98 28.04
CA ARG A 508 -14.38 16.08 26.63
C ARG A 508 -13.20 15.96 25.69
N THR A 509 -12.16 16.77 25.90
CA THR A 509 -10.95 16.73 25.07
C THR A 509 -10.24 15.37 25.18
N ARG A 510 -10.17 14.79 26.39
CA ARG A 510 -9.68 13.43 26.60
C ARG A 510 -10.59 12.37 25.94
N TRP A 511 -11.90 12.59 25.83
CA TRP A 511 -12.82 11.70 25.09
C TRP A 511 -12.58 11.71 23.59
N GLU A 512 -12.36 12.90 23.01
CA GLU A 512 -12.04 13.00 21.60
C GLU A 512 -10.75 12.27 21.25
N MET A 513 -9.69 12.52 22.04
CA MET A 513 -8.41 11.87 21.79
C MET A 513 -8.45 10.36 22.04
N GLU A 514 -9.16 9.89 23.06
CA GLU A 514 -9.32 8.45 23.34
C GLU A 514 -10.16 7.72 22.28
N SER A 515 -11.24 8.35 21.80
CA SER A 515 -12.22 7.69 20.92
C SER A 515 -11.89 7.83 19.43
N TYR A 516 -11.35 8.98 19.03
CA TYR A 516 -11.14 9.33 17.62
C TYR A 516 -9.66 9.56 17.28
N GLY A 517 -8.81 9.85 18.28
CA GLY A 517 -7.38 10.09 18.06
C GLY A 517 -7.05 11.45 17.43
N GLU A 518 -8.04 12.33 17.29
CA GLU A 518 -7.90 13.70 16.80
C GLU A 518 -8.92 14.62 17.47
N PHE A 519 -8.64 15.92 17.50
CA PHE A 519 -9.56 16.91 18.06
C PHE A 519 -10.54 17.43 17.00
N SER A 520 -11.79 17.65 17.41
CA SER A 520 -12.75 18.46 16.67
C SER A 520 -12.33 19.93 16.66
N LEU A 521 -13.04 20.77 15.91
CA LEU A 521 -12.84 22.21 15.97
C LEU A 521 -13.11 22.73 17.39
N GLU A 522 -14.18 22.26 18.01
CA GLU A 522 -14.60 22.59 19.37
C GLU A 522 -13.59 22.11 20.41
N GLY A 523 -13.11 20.86 20.30
CA GLY A 523 -12.08 20.31 21.19
C GLY A 523 -10.77 21.08 21.10
N CYS A 524 -10.34 21.45 19.89
CA CYS A 524 -9.13 22.25 19.69
C CYS A 524 -9.27 23.66 20.26
N VAL A 525 -10.43 24.32 20.08
CA VAL A 525 -10.72 25.63 20.68
C VAL A 525 -10.75 25.55 22.22
N GLU A 526 -11.40 24.53 22.78
CA GLU A 526 -11.46 24.34 24.23
C GLU A 526 -10.06 24.15 24.82
N LEU A 527 -9.25 23.30 24.20
CA LEU A 527 -7.90 23.00 24.70
C LEU A 527 -6.94 24.18 24.49
N ALA A 528 -7.03 24.88 23.36
CA ALA A 528 -6.26 26.11 23.12
C ALA A 528 -6.59 27.20 24.15
N TRP A 529 -7.87 27.31 24.54
CA TRP A 529 -8.30 28.24 25.58
C TRP A 529 -7.82 27.81 26.97
N LEU A 530 -8.01 26.54 27.35
CA LEU A 530 -7.58 26.00 28.64
C LEU A 530 -6.07 26.12 28.87
N THR A 531 -5.28 25.97 27.80
CA THR A 531 -3.82 26.05 27.85
C THR A 531 -3.28 27.46 27.61
N GLY A 532 -4.15 28.47 27.50
CA GLY A 532 -3.75 29.87 27.41
C GLY A 532 -3.13 30.29 26.08
N ARG A 533 -3.38 29.55 24.99
CA ARG A 533 -2.93 29.91 23.63
C ARG A 533 -3.83 30.97 23.01
N ILE A 534 -5.12 30.88 23.27
CA ILE A 534 -6.11 31.88 22.86
C ILE A 534 -6.85 32.45 24.06
N LEU A 535 -7.23 33.72 23.97
CA LEU A 535 -8.02 34.45 24.95
C LEU A 535 -9.28 35.00 24.26
N PHE A 536 -10.36 35.20 25.02
CA PHE A 536 -11.56 35.82 24.47
C PHE A 536 -11.55 37.32 24.77
N ASP A 537 -11.44 38.16 23.74
CA ASP A 537 -11.45 39.63 23.85
C ASP A 537 -12.46 40.26 22.87
N LYS A 538 -13.29 41.18 23.37
CA LYS A 538 -14.28 41.93 22.58
C LYS A 538 -15.09 41.08 21.59
N GLY A 539 -15.49 39.88 22.00
CA GLY A 539 -16.31 38.98 21.19
C GLY A 539 -15.54 38.13 20.18
N ASN A 540 -14.21 38.13 20.19
CA ASN A 540 -13.37 37.35 19.29
C ASN A 540 -12.30 36.57 20.07
N TRP A 541 -11.87 35.43 19.52
CA TRP A 541 -10.66 34.78 19.97
C TRP A 541 -9.45 35.58 19.51
N VAL A 542 -8.50 35.81 20.42
CA VAL A 542 -7.23 36.47 20.13
C VAL A 542 -6.07 35.60 20.58
N ASP A 543 -4.97 35.63 19.83
CA ASP A 543 -3.73 34.97 20.24
C ASP A 543 -3.22 35.60 21.54
N ALA A 544 -2.87 34.76 22.52
CA ALA A 544 -2.45 35.24 23.83
C ALA A 544 -1.17 36.08 23.80
N LYS A 545 -0.25 35.80 22.87
CA LYS A 545 1.05 36.46 22.71
C LYS A 545 0.95 37.67 21.78
N THR A 546 0.44 37.50 20.56
CA THR A 546 0.45 38.54 19.52
C THR A 546 -0.74 39.50 19.62
N LYS A 547 -1.79 39.11 20.34
CA LYS A 547 -3.08 39.84 20.41
C LYS A 547 -3.80 39.96 19.05
N GLU A 548 -3.38 39.20 18.05
CA GLU A 548 -4.07 39.14 16.76
C GLU A 548 -5.38 38.36 16.89
N VAL A 549 -6.40 38.79 16.15
CA VAL A 549 -7.69 38.09 16.06
C VAL A 549 -7.50 36.77 15.32
N VAL A 550 -7.98 35.68 15.93
CA VAL A 550 -7.91 34.33 15.37
C VAL A 550 -9.33 33.81 15.14
N PRO A 551 -9.76 33.66 13.88
CA PRO A 551 -11.02 32.99 13.58
C PRO A 551 -10.99 31.51 13.97
N ASP A 552 -12.09 30.96 14.48
CA ASP A 552 -12.21 29.57 14.94
C ASP A 552 -11.63 28.56 13.95
N HIS A 553 -12.03 28.62 12.67
CA HIS A 553 -11.54 27.72 11.61
C HIS A 553 -10.02 27.70 11.40
N GLN A 554 -9.29 28.69 11.94
CA GLN A 554 -7.83 28.76 11.88
C GLN A 554 -7.16 28.24 13.15
N VAL A 555 -7.90 28.07 14.26
CA VAL A 555 -7.35 27.62 15.54
C VAL A 555 -6.66 26.26 15.39
N LYS A 556 -7.33 25.30 14.74
CA LYS A 556 -6.75 23.97 14.48
C LYS A 556 -5.44 24.07 13.70
N ALA A 557 -5.45 24.75 12.56
CA ALA A 557 -4.26 24.90 11.72
C ALA A 557 -3.10 25.67 12.39
N ARG A 558 -3.39 26.57 13.34
CA ARG A 558 -2.36 27.38 14.03
C ARG A 558 -1.79 26.71 15.28
N TYR A 559 -2.59 25.95 16.02
CA TYR A 559 -2.23 25.53 17.37
C TYR A 559 -2.27 24.02 17.60
N GLU A 560 -2.85 23.21 16.71
CA GLU A 560 -2.99 21.77 16.95
C GLU A 560 -1.63 21.07 17.13
N GLU A 561 -0.65 21.38 16.27
CA GLU A 561 0.70 20.80 16.36
C GLU A 561 1.35 21.10 17.73
N ASP A 562 1.36 22.38 18.12
CA ASP A 562 1.89 22.81 19.41
C ASP A 562 1.10 22.25 20.61
N ILE A 563 -0.22 22.08 20.48
CA ILE A 563 -1.06 21.43 21.50
C ILE A 563 -0.66 19.97 21.68
N LEU A 564 -0.50 19.23 20.57
CA LEU A 564 -0.12 17.81 20.58
C LEU A 564 1.30 17.61 21.13
N GLU A 565 2.22 18.53 20.88
CA GLU A 565 3.58 18.49 21.44
C GLU A 565 3.63 18.72 22.96
N HIS A 566 2.64 19.42 23.53
CA HIS A 566 2.61 19.83 24.94
C HIS A 566 1.44 19.25 25.73
N SER A 567 0.77 18.22 25.21
CA SER A 567 -0.34 17.51 25.87
C SER A 567 -0.14 16.00 25.76
N GLY A 568 -0.71 15.23 26.67
CA GLY A 568 -0.48 13.78 26.73
C GLY A 568 0.83 13.42 27.43
N ILE A 569 1.38 12.24 27.08
CA ILE A 569 2.64 11.68 27.62
C ILE A 569 3.76 11.88 26.61
#